data_AF-A0A7W7H3Y6-F1
#
_entry.id   AF-A0A7W7H3Y6-F1
#
_cell.length_a   1.000
_cell.length_b   1.000
_cell.length_c   1.000
_cell.angle_alpha   90.00
_cell.angle_beta   90.00
_cell.angle_gamma   90.00
#
_symmetry.space_group_name_H-M   'P 1'
#
loop_
_entity.id
_entity.type
_entity.pdbx_description
1 polymer ?
#
loop_
_entity_poly.entity_id
_entity_poly.type
_entity_poly.pdbx_seq_one_letter_code
_entity_poly.pdbx_strand_id
1 'polypeptide(L)'
;MAGRIRSGWVVAAVAVGVAAGAGIYLVARDSGGEDELPEAVRAELALVARDVIERGSTPGLGQAGEWRACGVRVIGADPPTLTSADQARTVYVWAMCGTGGAVSSSSLIPVAVHLTDPPTSEGPGDGSRYGPDIRRIFPERLQDAVFDDNHAAELEPAMSARVTERS
;
A
#
# COMPACT_ATOMS: atom_id res chain seq x y z
N MET A 1 -9.76 72.20 -17.87
CA MET A 1 -8.90 71.16 -18.48
C MET A 1 -8.47 70.25 -17.33
N ALA A 2 -9.18 69.16 -16.98
CA ALA A 2 -9.13 67.82 -17.60
C ALA A 2 -7.68 67.38 -17.90
N GLY A 3 -7.12 66.28 -17.38
CA GLY A 3 -7.74 65.09 -16.81
C GLY A 3 -6.81 64.25 -15.91
N ARG A 4 -7.43 63.19 -15.39
CA ARG A 4 -7.03 62.28 -14.31
C ARG A 4 -5.66 61.61 -14.50
N ILE A 5 -4.88 61.62 -13.43
CA ILE A 5 -3.73 60.75 -13.21
C ILE A 5 -4.28 59.35 -12.93
N ARG A 6 -4.12 58.43 -13.90
CA ARG A 6 -4.43 57.01 -13.73
C ARG A 6 -3.12 56.26 -13.48
N SER A 7 -3.07 55.69 -12.28
CA SER A 7 -2.20 54.61 -11.82
C SER A 7 -2.06 53.50 -12.87
N GLY A 8 -0.84 52.98 -13.03
CA GLY A 8 -0.57 51.87 -13.91
C GLY A 8 0.82 51.27 -13.68
N TRP A 9 1.04 50.79 -12.46
CA TRP A 9 1.88 49.66 -12.08
C TRP A 9 3.29 49.50 -12.68
N VAL A 10 4.23 49.64 -11.75
CA VAL A 10 5.65 49.27 -11.73
C VAL A 10 5.93 47.94 -12.44
N VAL A 11 6.92 48.01 -13.33
CA VAL A 11 7.67 46.92 -13.95
C VAL A 11 8.47 46.14 -12.90
N ALA A 12 8.44 44.81 -12.90
CA ALA A 12 9.66 43.98 -12.81
C ALA A 12 9.33 42.48 -12.86
N ALA A 13 9.90 41.83 -13.86
CA ALA A 13 10.07 40.39 -13.92
C ALA A 13 10.99 39.90 -12.79
N VAL A 14 10.63 38.79 -12.14
CA VAL A 14 11.60 37.89 -11.51
C VAL A 14 11.34 36.49 -12.04
N ALA A 15 12.41 35.94 -12.57
CA ALA A 15 12.49 34.72 -13.33
C ALA A 15 12.42 33.46 -12.45
N VAL A 16 11.93 32.38 -13.07
CA VAL A 16 12.48 31.01 -13.04
C VAL A 16 13.15 30.58 -11.73
N GLY A 17 12.46 29.71 -11.00
CA GLY A 17 13.11 28.83 -10.01
C GLY A 17 12.21 28.42 -8.86
N VAL A 18 11.28 27.48 -9.09
CA VAL A 18 11.09 26.22 -8.32
C VAL A 18 10.15 25.34 -9.17
N ALA A 19 10.68 24.82 -10.28
CA ALA A 19 10.03 23.81 -11.12
C ALA A 19 10.40 22.37 -10.67
N ALA A 20 10.65 22.15 -9.37
CA ALA A 20 11.10 20.86 -8.85
C ALA A 20 10.50 20.43 -7.50
N GLY A 21 9.52 21.17 -6.94
CA GLY A 21 8.99 20.87 -5.60
C GLY A 21 7.46 20.87 -5.47
N ALA A 22 6.72 21.36 -6.47
CA ALA A 22 5.27 21.55 -6.36
C ALA A 22 4.42 20.52 -7.13
N GLY A 23 5.06 19.54 -7.78
CA GLY A 23 4.38 18.51 -8.60
C GLY A 23 3.85 17.30 -7.82
N ILE A 24 4.15 17.18 -6.53
CA ILE A 24 3.80 15.99 -5.70
C ILE A 24 2.52 16.23 -4.86
N TYR A 25 1.96 17.44 -4.83
CA TYR A 25 0.97 17.81 -3.81
C TYR A 25 -0.51 17.59 -4.18
N LEU A 26 -0.84 17.03 -5.35
CA LEU A 26 -2.25 16.92 -5.82
C LEU A 26 -2.69 15.50 -6.20
N VAL A 27 -2.22 14.48 -5.48
CA VAL A 27 -2.85 13.15 -5.44
C VAL A 27 -3.10 12.72 -3.98
N ALA A 28 -3.46 13.67 -3.11
CA ALA A 28 -4.19 13.35 -1.89
C ALA A 28 -5.68 13.38 -2.24
N ARG A 29 -6.17 12.33 -2.92
CA ARG A 29 -7.61 12.17 -3.12
C ARG A 29 -8.25 11.68 -1.82
N ASP A 30 -8.62 12.66 -1.03
CA ASP A 30 -9.81 12.73 -0.17
C ASP A 30 -10.76 11.53 -0.33
N SER A 31 -10.60 10.54 0.54
CA SER A 31 -11.52 9.40 0.75
C SER A 31 -11.63 9.14 2.26
N GLY A 32 -11.78 10.21 3.03
CA GLY A 32 -11.87 10.18 4.50
C GLY A 32 -13.14 9.49 5.00
N GLY A 33 -13.13 8.16 4.96
CA GLY A 33 -14.04 7.32 5.74
C GLY A 33 -13.54 7.15 7.17
N GLU A 34 -14.42 6.76 8.08
CA GLU A 34 -14.10 6.51 9.50
C GLU A 34 -13.07 5.37 9.73
N ASP A 35 -12.68 4.66 8.67
CA ASP A 35 -11.66 3.62 8.63
C ASP A 35 -10.30 4.09 8.07
N GLU A 36 -10.10 5.40 7.81
CA GLU A 36 -8.86 5.87 7.20
C GLU A 36 -7.71 6.01 8.21
N LEU A 37 -6.76 5.08 8.16
CA LEU A 37 -5.54 5.10 8.97
C LEU A 37 -4.67 6.32 8.63
N PRO A 38 -4.06 7.00 9.63
CA PRO A 38 -3.07 8.05 9.38
C PRO A 38 -1.96 7.55 8.46
N GLU A 39 -1.53 8.38 7.51
CA GLU A 39 -0.54 7.98 6.49
C GLU A 39 0.74 7.39 7.09
N ALA A 40 1.27 8.02 8.15
CA ALA A 40 2.45 7.55 8.85
C ALA A 40 2.25 6.13 9.44
N VAL A 41 1.08 5.87 10.01
CA VAL A 41 0.74 4.57 10.59
C VAL A 41 0.56 3.52 9.50
N ARG A 42 -0.09 3.88 8.40
CA ARG A 42 -0.26 3.02 7.22
C ARG A 42 1.09 2.61 6.62
N ALA A 43 2.02 3.56 6.52
CA ALA A 43 3.37 3.31 6.01
C ALA A 43 4.16 2.36 6.92
N GLU A 44 4.09 2.56 8.24
CA GLU A 44 4.73 1.67 9.21
C GLU A 44 4.16 0.25 9.17
N LEU A 45 2.83 0.12 9.14
CA LEU A 45 2.16 -1.18 9.01
C LEU A 45 2.49 -1.88 7.69
N ALA A 46 2.67 -1.15 6.59
CA ALA A 46 3.13 -1.71 5.32
C ALA A 46 4.53 -2.34 5.44
N LEU A 47 5.46 -1.67 6.14
CA LEU A 47 6.80 -2.21 6.35
C LEU A 47 6.79 -3.49 7.19
N VAL A 48 6.01 -3.51 8.28
CA VAL A 48 5.85 -4.68 9.15
C VAL A 48 5.19 -5.83 8.39
N ALA A 49 4.07 -5.58 7.71
CA ALA A 49 3.35 -6.59 6.95
C ALA A 49 4.22 -7.22 5.86
N ARG A 50 4.95 -6.40 5.10
CA ARG A 50 5.89 -6.87 4.08
C ARG A 50 6.93 -7.81 4.68
N ASP A 51 7.54 -7.44 5.80
CA ASP A 51 8.59 -8.23 6.43
C ASP A 51 8.07 -9.59 6.92
N VAL A 52 6.85 -9.64 7.48
CA VAL A 52 6.20 -10.90 7.85
C VAL A 52 5.92 -11.76 6.63
N ILE A 53 5.41 -11.17 5.54
CA ILE A 53 5.08 -11.90 4.31
C ILE A 53 6.35 -12.44 3.63
N GLU A 54 7.41 -11.62 3.51
CA GLU A 54 8.69 -12.01 2.89
C GLU A 54 9.38 -13.15 3.67
N ARG A 55 9.24 -13.19 5.00
CA ARG A 55 9.86 -14.23 5.86
C ARG A 55 8.98 -15.47 6.08
N GLY A 56 7.67 -15.33 5.92
CA GLY A 56 6.70 -16.37 6.27
C GLY A 56 6.54 -17.49 5.24
N SER A 57 5.42 -18.20 5.31
CA SER A 57 4.97 -19.17 4.31
C SER A 57 3.47 -18.99 4.11
N THR A 58 3.10 -17.91 3.44
CA THR A 58 1.70 -17.61 3.12
C THR A 58 1.27 -18.50 1.95
N PRO A 59 0.17 -19.26 2.06
CA PRO A 59 -0.40 -19.96 0.92
C PRO A 59 -0.62 -19.01 -0.26
N GLY A 60 -0.26 -19.45 -1.46
CA GLY A 60 -0.37 -18.63 -2.68
C GLY A 60 0.80 -17.68 -2.95
N LEU A 61 1.81 -17.61 -2.07
CA LEU A 61 2.99 -16.74 -2.24
C LEU A 61 4.31 -17.51 -2.36
N GLY A 62 4.32 -18.70 -2.97
CA GLY A 62 5.53 -19.52 -3.19
C GLY A 62 5.86 -20.49 -2.05
N GLN A 63 6.93 -21.28 -2.23
CA GLN A 63 7.35 -22.32 -1.28
C GLN A 63 8.42 -21.83 -0.29
N ALA A 64 8.50 -22.49 0.87
CA ALA A 64 9.56 -22.23 1.84
C ALA A 64 10.96 -22.51 1.23
N GLY A 65 11.86 -21.53 1.33
CA GLY A 65 13.25 -21.64 0.82
C GLY A 65 13.54 -20.83 -0.45
N GLU A 66 12.52 -20.33 -1.14
CA GLU A 66 12.68 -19.36 -2.23
C GLU A 66 12.84 -17.94 -1.65
N TRP A 67 13.68 -17.12 -2.28
CA TRP A 67 13.70 -15.70 -1.91
C TRP A 67 12.46 -15.03 -2.51
N ARG A 68 11.87 -14.12 -1.74
CA ARG A 68 10.65 -13.39 -2.13
C ARG A 68 10.83 -11.91 -1.87
N ALA A 69 10.32 -11.08 -2.76
CA ALA A 69 10.36 -9.63 -2.66
C ALA A 69 8.96 -9.09 -2.90
N CYS A 70 8.41 -8.37 -1.93
CA CYS A 70 7.00 -7.97 -1.98
C CYS A 70 6.82 -6.45 -1.93
N GLY A 71 5.96 -5.94 -2.82
CA GLY A 71 5.26 -4.67 -2.62
C GLY A 71 3.96 -4.94 -1.86
N VAL A 72 3.62 -4.08 -0.88
CA VAL A 72 2.37 -4.22 -0.13
C VAL A 72 1.63 -2.90 -0.01
N ARG A 73 0.30 -2.97 -0.01
CA ARG A 73 -0.62 -1.85 0.24
C ARG A 73 -1.56 -2.24 1.37
N VAL A 74 -1.57 -1.44 2.43
CA VAL A 74 -2.52 -1.60 3.53
C VAL A 74 -3.91 -1.15 3.08
N ILE A 75 -4.89 -2.05 3.22
CA ILE A 75 -6.31 -1.75 2.99
C ILE A 75 -7.07 -1.53 4.30
N GLY A 76 -6.52 -1.98 5.43
CA GLY A 76 -7.07 -1.70 6.75
C GLY A 76 -6.30 -2.40 7.87
N ALA A 77 -6.75 -2.19 9.11
CA ALA A 77 -6.18 -2.83 10.29
C ALA A 77 -7.25 -3.11 11.34
N ASP A 78 -6.93 -3.95 12.33
CA ASP A 78 -7.71 -4.19 13.53
C ASP A 78 -6.92 -3.82 14.79
N PRO A 79 -7.42 -2.94 15.68
CA PRO A 79 -8.67 -2.18 15.53
C PRO A 79 -8.59 -1.11 14.41
N PRO A 80 -9.72 -0.72 13.79
CA PRO A 80 -9.71 0.24 12.67
C PRO A 80 -9.29 1.66 13.06
N THR A 81 -9.50 2.04 14.32
CA THR A 81 -9.27 3.42 14.81
C THR A 81 -7.91 3.58 15.49
N LEU A 82 -6.91 2.79 15.10
CA LEU A 82 -5.59 2.85 15.71
C LEU A 82 -4.87 4.17 15.34
N THR A 83 -4.13 4.71 16.31
CA THR A 83 -3.37 5.96 16.13
C THR A 83 -1.87 5.71 16.01
N SER A 84 -1.43 4.48 16.22
CA SER A 84 -0.04 4.04 16.15
C SER A 84 0.03 2.58 15.73
N ALA A 85 1.09 2.19 15.03
CA ALA A 85 1.21 0.86 14.43
C ALA A 85 1.28 -0.27 15.46
N ASP A 86 1.82 0.00 16.65
CA ASP A 86 1.94 -0.96 17.77
C ASP A 86 0.59 -1.36 18.37
N GLN A 87 -0.49 -0.62 18.09
CA GLN A 87 -1.84 -0.97 18.51
C GLN A 87 -2.49 -2.03 17.60
N ALA A 88 -1.92 -2.28 16.41
CA ALA A 88 -2.47 -3.21 15.45
C ALA A 88 -2.34 -4.66 15.95
N ARG A 89 -3.44 -5.40 15.91
CA ARG A 89 -3.47 -6.87 16.08
C ARG A 89 -3.39 -7.60 14.76
N THR A 90 -4.09 -7.06 13.76
CA THR A 90 -4.10 -7.61 12.40
C THR A 90 -3.99 -6.47 11.39
N VAL A 91 -3.18 -6.66 10.36
CA VAL A 91 -3.07 -5.77 9.20
C VAL A 91 -3.61 -6.48 7.99
N TYR A 92 -4.51 -5.85 7.25
CA TYR A 92 -5.06 -6.37 6.01
C TYR A 92 -4.39 -5.65 4.86
N VAL A 93 -3.77 -6.40 3.95
CA VAL A 93 -2.98 -5.84 2.84
C VAL A 93 -3.32 -6.53 1.53
N TRP A 94 -3.07 -5.83 0.43
CA TRP A 94 -2.73 -6.47 -0.83
C TRP A 94 -1.23 -6.61 -0.94
N ALA A 95 -0.77 -7.78 -1.35
CA ALA A 95 0.65 -8.07 -1.55
C ALA A 95 0.88 -8.53 -2.99
N MET A 96 1.81 -7.86 -3.67
CA MET A 96 2.38 -8.33 -4.93
C MET A 96 3.80 -8.80 -4.66
N CYS A 97 4.04 -10.09 -4.78
CA CYS A 97 5.33 -10.68 -4.49
C CYS A 97 5.94 -11.29 -5.75
N GLY A 98 7.19 -10.96 -6.01
CA GLY A 98 8.04 -11.72 -6.92
C GLY A 98 8.78 -12.81 -6.13
N THR A 99 8.81 -14.03 -6.65
CA THR A 99 9.66 -15.11 -6.14
C THR A 99 10.81 -15.36 -7.10
N GLY A 100 11.99 -15.67 -6.57
CA GLY A 100 13.12 -16.07 -7.39
C GLY A 100 13.72 -17.41 -6.99
N GLY A 101 14.20 -18.11 -8.02
CA GLY A 101 14.65 -19.49 -8.02
C GLY A 101 14.97 -19.91 -9.47
N ALA A 102 14.74 -21.18 -9.83
CA ALA A 102 14.91 -21.64 -11.22
C ALA A 102 13.86 -21.06 -12.19
N VAL A 103 12.71 -20.63 -11.67
CA VAL A 103 11.63 -19.96 -12.40
C VAL A 103 11.22 -18.73 -11.59
N SER A 104 11.15 -17.57 -12.24
CA SER A 104 10.58 -16.36 -11.61
C SER A 104 9.07 -16.32 -11.82
N SER A 105 8.34 -15.96 -10.78
CA SER A 105 6.89 -15.76 -10.85
C SER A 105 6.48 -14.56 -10.00
N SER A 106 5.33 -13.98 -10.32
CA SER A 106 4.69 -12.97 -9.47
C SER A 106 3.31 -13.44 -9.05
N SER A 107 2.89 -13.03 -7.86
CA SER A 107 1.56 -13.31 -7.33
C SER A 107 1.02 -12.07 -6.65
N LEU A 108 -0.25 -11.77 -6.92
CA LEU A 108 -0.98 -10.66 -6.33
C LEU A 108 -2.13 -11.27 -5.53
N ILE A 109 -2.08 -11.20 -4.20
CA ILE A 109 -3.13 -11.73 -3.33
C ILE A 109 -3.42 -10.79 -2.15
N PRO A 110 -4.64 -10.80 -1.61
CA PRO A 110 -4.94 -10.15 -0.35
C PRO A 110 -4.44 -11.05 0.80
N VAL A 111 -3.89 -10.44 1.84
CA VAL A 111 -3.31 -11.13 3.00
C VAL A 111 -3.74 -10.46 4.30
N ALA A 112 -4.14 -11.28 5.28
CA ALA A 112 -4.21 -10.86 6.68
C ALA A 112 -2.89 -11.19 7.38
N VAL A 113 -2.26 -10.20 7.99
CA VAL A 113 -1.04 -10.35 8.79
C VAL A 113 -1.42 -10.23 10.25
N HIS A 114 -1.30 -11.32 10.98
CA HIS A 114 -1.58 -11.38 12.41
C HIS A 114 -0.29 -11.05 13.18
N LEU A 115 -0.31 -9.96 13.95
CA LEU A 115 0.83 -9.44 14.71
C LEU A 115 0.93 -10.14 16.08
N THR A 116 0.92 -11.48 16.05
CA THR A 116 1.19 -12.36 17.19
C THR A 116 2.69 -12.51 17.46
N ASP A 117 3.07 -13.29 18.48
CA ASP A 117 4.46 -13.69 18.71
C ASP A 117 4.62 -15.22 18.59
N PRO A 118 5.18 -15.75 17.48
CA PRO A 118 5.68 -15.02 16.31
C PRO A 118 4.55 -14.51 15.39
N PRO A 119 4.81 -13.49 14.55
CA PRO A 119 3.81 -12.99 13.61
C PRO A 119 3.54 -14.01 12.49
N THR A 120 2.31 -14.04 12.01
CA THR A 120 1.87 -14.97 10.96
C THR A 120 1.12 -14.24 9.84
N SER A 121 0.98 -14.89 8.68
CA SER A 121 0.21 -14.36 7.55
C SER A 121 -0.72 -15.42 6.99
N GLU A 122 -1.89 -14.99 6.55
CA GLU A 122 -2.96 -15.82 6.04
C GLU A 122 -3.52 -15.21 4.75
N GLY A 123 -3.53 -16.00 3.67
CA GLY A 123 -4.11 -15.64 2.39
C GLY A 123 -5.26 -16.59 2.02
N PRO A 124 -6.14 -16.18 1.09
CA PRO A 124 -7.18 -17.07 0.59
C PRO A 124 -6.60 -18.23 -0.22
N GLY A 125 -7.34 -19.35 -0.28
CA GLY A 125 -7.07 -20.39 -1.26
C GLY A 125 -7.53 -19.99 -2.66
N ASP A 126 -7.10 -20.77 -3.66
CA ASP A 126 -7.43 -20.51 -5.06
C ASP A 126 -8.83 -21.00 -5.48
N GLY A 127 -9.30 -20.48 -6.62
CA GLY A 127 -10.48 -20.97 -7.32
C GLY A 127 -11.76 -20.87 -6.49
N SER A 128 -12.47 -21.99 -6.33
CA SER A 128 -13.74 -22.03 -5.60
C SER A 128 -13.62 -21.69 -4.11
N ARG A 129 -12.41 -21.74 -3.53
CA ARG A 129 -12.17 -21.38 -2.13
C ARG A 129 -11.96 -19.89 -1.91
N TYR A 130 -11.61 -19.14 -2.95
CA TYR A 130 -11.22 -17.74 -2.84
C TYR A 130 -12.29 -16.87 -2.15
N GLY A 131 -13.50 -16.80 -2.73
CA GLY A 131 -14.59 -16.00 -2.18
C GLY A 131 -14.99 -16.38 -0.73
N PRO A 132 -15.20 -17.68 -0.42
CA PRO A 132 -15.42 -18.11 0.96
C PRO A 132 -14.29 -17.73 1.93
N ASP A 133 -13.04 -17.85 1.51
CA ASP A 133 -11.89 -17.48 2.35
C ASP A 133 -11.81 -15.97 2.57
N ILE A 134 -12.10 -15.13 1.56
CA ILE A 134 -12.17 -13.68 1.76
C ILE A 134 -13.18 -13.33 2.86
N ARG A 135 -14.39 -13.92 2.82
CA ARG A 135 -15.41 -13.67 3.85
C ARG A 135 -15.02 -14.12 5.25
N ARG A 136 -14.15 -15.13 5.34
CA ARG A 136 -13.68 -15.70 6.60
C ARG A 136 -12.49 -14.92 7.18
N ILE A 137 -11.58 -14.50 6.32
CA ILE A 137 -10.30 -13.86 6.69
C ILE A 137 -10.50 -12.35 6.90
N PHE A 138 -11.27 -11.70 6.03
CA PHE A 138 -11.40 -10.24 6.02
C PHE A 138 -12.69 -9.79 6.71
N PRO A 139 -12.62 -8.76 7.57
CA PRO A 139 -13.81 -8.18 8.16
C PRO A 139 -14.71 -7.59 7.08
N GLU A 140 -16.03 -7.65 7.29
CA GLU A 140 -17.04 -7.27 6.30
C GLU A 140 -16.77 -5.90 5.65
N ARG A 141 -16.39 -4.90 6.45
CA ARG A 141 -16.05 -3.54 5.98
C ARG A 141 -14.90 -3.45 4.97
N LEU A 142 -14.03 -4.46 4.92
CA LEU A 142 -12.88 -4.50 4.01
C LEU A 142 -13.08 -5.45 2.82
N GLN A 143 -14.17 -6.23 2.78
CA GLN A 143 -14.35 -7.24 1.74
C GLN A 143 -14.48 -6.61 0.35
N ASP A 144 -15.18 -5.48 0.22
CA ASP A 144 -15.29 -4.77 -1.06
C ASP A 144 -13.94 -4.23 -1.55
N ALA A 145 -13.10 -3.73 -0.63
CA ALA A 145 -11.76 -3.27 -0.94
C ALA A 145 -10.82 -4.39 -1.41
N VAL A 146 -11.15 -5.66 -1.11
CA VAL A 146 -10.42 -6.82 -1.63
C VAL A 146 -10.83 -7.14 -3.08
N PHE A 147 -11.93 -6.63 -3.60
CA PHE A 147 -12.34 -6.88 -4.99
C PHE A 147 -12.11 -5.68 -5.92
N ASP A 148 -11.38 -4.66 -5.48
CA ASP A 148 -10.99 -3.53 -6.33
C ASP A 148 -9.88 -3.95 -7.31
N ASP A 149 -10.04 -3.62 -8.59
CA ASP A 149 -9.16 -4.10 -9.68
C ASP A 149 -7.83 -3.32 -9.79
N ASN A 150 -7.65 -2.24 -9.02
CA ASN A 150 -6.53 -1.30 -9.21
C ASN A 150 -5.21 -1.68 -8.52
N HIS A 151 -5.17 -2.77 -7.75
CA HIS A 151 -4.01 -3.06 -6.89
C HIS A 151 -2.73 -3.43 -7.65
N ALA A 152 -2.85 -4.08 -8.82
CA ALA A 152 -1.70 -4.55 -9.58
C ALA A 152 -0.80 -3.40 -10.04
N ALA A 153 -1.39 -2.39 -10.68
CA ALA A 153 -0.67 -1.25 -11.24
C ALA A 153 0.04 -0.42 -10.17
N GLU A 154 -0.53 -0.35 -8.97
CA GLU A 154 0.07 0.37 -7.84
C GLU A 154 1.24 -0.38 -7.21
N LEU A 155 1.17 -1.72 -7.16
CA LEU A 155 2.16 -2.54 -6.45
C LEU A 155 3.34 -2.98 -7.31
N GLU A 156 3.19 -3.01 -8.63
CA GLU A 156 4.25 -3.44 -9.55
C GLU A 156 5.57 -2.65 -9.40
N PRO A 157 5.57 -1.31 -9.28
CA PRO A 157 6.82 -0.56 -9.07
C PRO A 157 7.48 -0.89 -7.73
N ALA A 158 6.68 -1.03 -6.67
CA ALA A 158 7.18 -1.35 -5.33
C ALA A 158 7.79 -2.76 -5.26
N MET A 159 7.12 -3.75 -5.87
CA MET A 159 7.65 -5.10 -6.01
C MET A 159 8.94 -5.12 -6.84
N SER A 160 8.97 -4.45 -7.99
CA SER A 160 10.12 -4.45 -8.90
C SER A 160 11.36 -3.80 -8.27
N ALA A 161 11.19 -2.70 -7.54
CA ALA A 161 12.26 -2.09 -6.77
C ALA A 161 12.82 -3.07 -5.73
N ARG A 162 11.92 -3.77 -5.01
CA ARG A 162 12.29 -4.72 -3.96
C ARG A 162 13.00 -5.97 -4.50
N VAL A 163 12.61 -6.44 -5.68
CA VAL A 163 13.31 -7.51 -6.40
C VAL A 163 14.75 -7.10 -6.71
N THR A 164 14.94 -5.88 -7.24
CA THR A 164 16.27 -5.35 -7.57
C THR A 164 17.18 -5.22 -6.35
N GLU A 165 16.62 -4.85 -5.19
CA GLU A 165 17.38 -4.78 -3.94
C GLU A 165 17.84 -6.14 -3.41
N ARG A 166 17.18 -7.24 -3.81
CA ARG A 166 17.46 -8.61 -3.33
C ARG A 166 18.29 -9.44 -4.32
N SER A 167 18.40 -9.03 -5.58
CA SER A 167 19.22 -9.67 -6.63
C SER A 167 20.67 -9.22 -6.58
#